data_AF-A0A4R5JV18-F1
#
_entry.id   AF-A0A4R5JV18-F1
#
_cell.length_a   1.000
_cell.length_b   1.000
_cell.length_c   1.000
_cell.angle_alpha   90.00
_cell.angle_beta   90.00
_cell.angle_gamma   90.00
#
_symmetry.space_group_name_H-M   'P 1'
#
loop_
_entity.id
_entity.type
_entity.pdbx_description
1 polymer ?
#
loop_
_entity_poly.entity_id
_entity_poly.type
_entity_poly.pdbx_seq_one_letter_code
_entity_poly.pdbx_strand_id
1 'polypeptide(L)'
;MNQELVLRHVQATAIQFISYRGDPRAMASYVAASMGEIAPDIEQLAHYLRKPETHEELLKWDVGMWRNTAGDWSLVSLAAPSSIEQMRYRLEHFPTSNTQCRWCLQDAKRLAHVELIPERDIHGSPVENSWLHKYCMRPWLTMRNQVARSGTAKESLL
;
A
#
# COMPACT_ATOMS: atom_id res chain seq x y z
N MET A 1 21.74 -13.16 6.62
CA MET A 1 20.74 -12.55 5.72
C MET A 1 21.08 -11.08 5.51
N ASN A 2 21.34 -10.66 4.27
CA ASN A 2 21.54 -9.24 3.97
C ASN A 2 20.19 -8.53 4.03
N GLN A 3 19.96 -7.74 5.09
CA GLN A 3 18.65 -7.13 5.36
C GLN A 3 18.27 -6.09 4.31
N GLU A 4 19.22 -5.24 3.88
CA GLU A 4 18.95 -4.22 2.87
C GLU A 4 18.51 -4.85 1.55
N LEU A 5 19.18 -5.94 1.14
CA LEU A 5 18.80 -6.68 -0.05
C LEU A 5 17.39 -7.24 0.07
N VAL A 6 17.04 -7.87 1.21
CA VAL A 6 15.68 -8.37 1.44
C VAL A 6 14.65 -7.25 1.34
N LEU A 7 14.88 -6.10 2.00
CA LEU A 7 13.97 -4.96 1.97
C LEU A 7 13.73 -4.44 0.54
N ARG A 8 14.78 -4.35 -0.28
CA ARG A 8 14.66 -3.99 -1.71
C ARG A 8 13.75 -4.96 -2.47
N HIS A 9 13.89 -6.26 -2.25
CA HIS A 9 13.05 -7.26 -2.92
C HIS A 9 11.62 -7.31 -2.37
N VAL A 10 11.41 -7.02 -1.08
CA VAL A 10 10.06 -6.81 -0.52
C VAL A 10 9.40 -5.60 -1.17
N GLN A 11 10.11 -4.49 -1.34
CA GLN A 11 9.62 -3.31 -2.03
C GLN A 11 9.26 -3.61 -3.49
N ALA A 12 10.16 -4.27 -4.23
CA ALA A 12 9.90 -4.65 -5.62
C ALA A 12 8.64 -5.54 -5.72
N THR A 13 8.49 -6.50 -4.82
CA THR A 13 7.31 -7.38 -4.74
C THR A 13 6.04 -6.58 -4.45
N ALA A 14 6.08 -5.66 -3.48
CA ALA A 14 4.95 -4.80 -3.14
C ALA A 14 4.54 -3.89 -4.30
N ILE A 15 5.50 -3.32 -5.04
CA ILE A 15 5.24 -2.50 -6.23
C ILE A 15 4.56 -3.33 -7.31
N GLN A 16 5.09 -4.53 -7.60
CA GLN A 16 4.56 -5.42 -8.64
C GLN A 16 3.09 -5.79 -8.40
N PHE A 17 2.73 -6.11 -7.16
CA PHE A 17 1.35 -6.47 -6.83
C PHE A 17 0.46 -5.26 -6.54
N ILE A 18 1.05 -4.09 -6.23
CA ILE A 18 0.42 -2.92 -5.59
C ILE A 18 -0.09 -3.23 -4.18
N SER A 19 -0.76 -4.36 -4.01
CA SER A 19 -1.45 -4.81 -2.83
C SER A 19 -1.66 -6.33 -2.91
N TYR A 20 -1.13 -7.05 -1.93
CA TYR A 20 -1.35 -8.48 -1.75
C TYR A 20 -1.94 -8.75 -0.37
N ARG A 21 -2.91 -9.66 -0.30
CA ARG A 21 -3.52 -10.15 0.94
C ARG A 21 -3.38 -11.66 1.00
N GLY A 22 -2.84 -12.19 2.09
CA GLY A 22 -2.70 -13.63 2.25
C GLY A 22 -1.73 -14.02 3.36
N ASP A 23 -1.18 -15.23 3.25
CA ASP A 23 -0.26 -15.79 4.23
C ASP A 23 1.17 -15.23 4.06
N PRO A 24 1.89 -14.92 5.17
CA PRO A 24 3.28 -14.44 5.11
C PRO A 24 4.25 -15.38 4.41
N ARG A 25 3.99 -16.69 4.42
CA ARG A 25 4.81 -17.68 3.71
C ARG A 25 4.63 -17.54 2.20
N ALA A 26 3.42 -17.26 1.73
CA ALA A 26 3.19 -16.95 0.31
C ALA A 26 3.89 -15.65 -0.10
N MET A 27 3.84 -14.61 0.76
CA MET A 27 4.62 -13.38 0.55
C MET A 27 6.12 -13.66 0.48
N ALA A 28 6.64 -14.46 1.41
CA ALA A 28 8.04 -14.87 1.45
C ALA A 28 8.44 -15.62 0.18
N SER A 29 7.58 -16.48 -0.38
CA SER A 29 7.84 -17.16 -1.66
C SER A 29 7.96 -16.18 -2.83
N TYR A 30 7.12 -15.15 -2.90
CA TYR A 30 7.25 -14.12 -3.95
C TYR A 30 8.54 -13.31 -3.80
N VAL A 31 8.91 -12.95 -2.57
CA VAL A 31 10.16 -12.24 -2.28
C VAL A 31 11.38 -13.10 -2.62
N ALA A 32 11.38 -14.37 -2.22
CA ALA A 32 12.44 -15.33 -2.54
C ALA A 32 12.57 -15.50 -4.07
N ALA A 33 11.45 -15.63 -4.78
CA ALA A 33 11.45 -15.70 -6.24
C ALA A 33 12.04 -14.44 -6.88
N SER A 34 11.78 -13.26 -6.32
CA SER A 34 12.39 -12.00 -6.77
C SER A 34 13.91 -11.95 -6.52
N MET A 35 14.40 -12.60 -5.47
CA MET A 35 15.83 -12.67 -5.11
C MET A 35 16.60 -13.70 -5.93
N GLY A 36 15.95 -14.77 -6.41
CA GLY A 36 16.60 -15.86 -7.12
C GLY A 36 17.47 -16.73 -6.20
N GLU A 37 18.63 -17.19 -6.68
CA GLU A 37 19.47 -18.18 -5.99
C GLU A 37 20.06 -17.69 -4.65
N ILE A 38 20.09 -16.37 -4.41
CA ILE A 38 20.61 -15.78 -3.17
C ILE A 38 19.53 -15.65 -2.08
N ALA A 39 18.31 -16.11 -2.34
CA ALA A 39 17.21 -16.04 -1.39
C ALA A 39 17.52 -16.85 -0.11
N PRO A 40 17.28 -16.29 1.09
CA PRO A 40 17.21 -17.09 2.30
C PRO A 40 16.08 -18.11 2.23
N ASP A 41 16.10 -19.08 3.13
CA ASP A 41 15.01 -20.03 3.28
C ASP A 41 13.66 -19.33 3.52
N ILE A 42 12.59 -19.89 2.96
CA ILE A 42 11.24 -19.30 3.00
C ILE A 42 10.74 -19.13 4.44
N GLU A 43 11.04 -20.06 5.35
CA GLU A 43 10.62 -19.92 6.75
C GLU A 43 11.40 -18.81 7.46
N GLN A 44 12.68 -18.62 7.13
CA GLN A 44 13.47 -17.50 7.65
C GLN A 44 12.91 -16.16 7.17
N LEU A 45 12.55 -16.05 5.89
CA LEU A 45 11.91 -14.86 5.32
C LEU A 45 10.54 -14.62 5.94
N ALA A 46 9.69 -15.65 6.03
CA ALA A 46 8.36 -15.53 6.62
C ALA A 46 8.44 -15.13 8.10
N HIS A 47 9.40 -15.67 8.85
CA HIS A 47 9.66 -15.27 10.23
C HIS A 47 10.13 -13.81 10.31
N TYR A 48 11.06 -13.40 9.45
CA TYR A 48 11.53 -12.02 9.36
C TYR A 48 10.38 -11.04 9.06
N LEU A 49 9.55 -11.34 8.06
CA LEU A 49 8.41 -10.52 7.66
C LEU A 49 7.31 -10.41 8.75
N ARG A 50 7.26 -11.29 9.74
CA ARG A 50 6.29 -11.20 10.86
C ARG A 50 6.77 -10.29 11.99
N LYS A 51 8.04 -9.90 12.00
CA LYS A 51 8.62 -9.10 13.10
C LYS A 51 8.10 -7.66 13.06
N PRO A 52 7.62 -7.11 14.18
CA PRO A 52 7.17 -5.72 14.25
C PRO A 52 8.24 -4.72 13.80
N GLU A 53 9.51 -4.96 14.15
CA GLU A 53 10.63 -4.09 13.79
C GLU A 53 10.86 -4.07 12.26
N THR A 54 10.52 -5.17 11.59
CA THR A 54 10.59 -5.24 10.12
C THR A 54 9.47 -4.42 9.48
N HIS A 55 8.28 -4.35 10.09
CA HIS A 55 7.20 -3.50 9.58
C HIS A 55 7.54 -2.02 9.69
N GLU A 56 8.16 -1.61 10.81
CA GLU A 56 8.63 -0.24 11.00
C GLU A 56 9.70 0.15 9.98
N GLU A 57 10.62 -0.78 9.69
CA GLU A 57 11.65 -0.56 8.67
C GLU A 57 11.04 -0.49 7.27
N LEU A 58 10.12 -1.38 6.92
CA LEU A 58 9.45 -1.41 5.61
C LEU A 58 8.73 -0.10 5.29
N LEU A 59 8.20 0.61 6.29
CA LEU A 59 7.57 1.92 6.08
C LEU A 59 8.55 2.97 5.53
N LYS A 60 9.85 2.85 5.83
CA LYS A 60 10.90 3.73 5.27
C LYS A 60 11.19 3.43 3.80
N TRP A 61 10.77 2.25 3.34
CA TRP A 61 10.90 1.78 1.96
C TRP A 61 9.57 1.91 1.19
N ASP A 62 8.64 2.74 1.66
CA ASP A 62 7.30 2.87 1.08
C ASP A 62 6.55 1.54 0.97
N VAL A 63 6.74 0.64 1.94
CA VAL A 63 6.02 -0.62 2.02
C VAL A 63 5.25 -0.68 3.34
N GLY A 64 3.96 -0.96 3.23
CA GLY A 64 3.12 -1.25 4.37
C GLY A 64 2.93 -2.76 4.53
N MET A 65 3.21 -3.28 5.72
CA MET A 65 2.87 -4.64 6.10
C MET A 65 2.15 -4.65 7.43
N TRP A 66 0.99 -5.31 7.49
CA TRP A 66 0.21 -5.43 8.72
C TRP A 66 -0.69 -6.67 8.67
N ARG A 67 -1.14 -7.09 9.84
CA ARG A 67 -2.18 -8.12 9.99
C ARG A 67 -3.54 -7.44 10.08
N ASN A 68 -4.48 -7.86 9.24
CA ASN A 68 -5.84 -7.36 9.27
C ASN A 68 -6.66 -8.03 10.40
N THR A 69 -7.84 -7.50 10.67
CA THR A 69 -8.75 -7.98 11.73
C THR A 69 -9.31 -9.37 11.45
N ALA A 70 -9.35 -9.79 10.18
CA ALA A 70 -9.69 -11.16 9.79
C ALA A 70 -8.54 -12.16 10.01
N GLY A 71 -7.34 -11.67 10.36
CA GLY A 71 -6.17 -12.48 10.65
C GLY A 71 -5.24 -12.73 9.46
N ASP A 72 -5.58 -12.26 8.26
CA ASP A 72 -4.69 -12.30 7.08
C ASP A 72 -3.64 -11.21 7.15
N TRP A 73 -2.56 -11.35 6.39
CA TRP A 73 -1.57 -10.31 6.23
C TRP A 73 -1.78 -9.53 4.96
N SER A 74 -1.47 -8.24 5.02
CA SER A 74 -1.47 -7.32 3.90
C SER A 74 -0.03 -6.88 3.61
N LEU A 75 0.38 -6.93 2.34
CA LEU A 75 1.60 -6.34 1.82
C LEU A 75 1.21 -5.30 0.76
N VAL A 76 1.52 -4.04 1.00
CA VAL A 76 0.99 -2.92 0.21
C VAL A 76 2.12 -1.98 -0.18
N SER A 77 2.22 -1.66 -1.47
CA SER A 77 3.07 -0.56 -1.93
C SER A 77 2.43 0.76 -1.52
N LEU A 78 3.19 1.60 -0.83
CA LEU A 78 2.84 2.97 -0.45
C LEU A 78 3.46 4.00 -1.41
N ALA A 79 4.19 3.55 -2.44
CA ALA A 79 4.74 4.43 -3.45
C ALA A 79 3.62 4.96 -4.38
N ALA A 80 3.64 6.26 -4.65
CA ALA A 80 2.80 6.85 -5.69
C ALA A 80 3.21 6.31 -7.08
N PRO A 81 2.26 6.15 -8.03
CA PRO A 81 2.59 5.87 -9.42
C PRO A 81 3.61 6.87 -9.98
N SER A 82 4.40 6.49 -10.99
CA SER A 82 5.50 7.32 -11.48
C SER A 82 5.09 8.45 -12.42
N SER A 83 3.85 8.48 -12.88
CA SER A 83 3.33 9.48 -13.83
C SER A 83 2.00 10.07 -13.39
N ILE A 84 1.75 11.33 -13.75
CA ILE A 84 0.50 12.03 -13.46
C ILE A 84 -0.70 11.33 -14.10
N GLU A 85 -0.52 10.76 -15.29
CA GLU A 85 -1.54 10.00 -16.03
C GLU A 85 -2.00 8.77 -15.23
N GLN A 86 -1.05 7.98 -14.70
CA GLN A 86 -1.38 6.82 -13.86
C GLN A 86 -2.02 7.24 -12.53
N MET A 87 -1.59 8.37 -11.95
CA MET A 87 -2.22 8.90 -10.75
C MET A 87 -3.67 9.31 -11.01
N ARG A 88 -3.94 10.03 -12.11
CA ARG A 88 -5.31 10.42 -12.51
C ARG A 88 -6.18 9.19 -12.72
N TYR A 89 -5.69 8.21 -13.48
CA TYR A 89 -6.39 6.95 -13.67
C TYR A 89 -6.76 6.32 -12.33
N ARG A 90 -5.82 6.19 -11.39
CA ARG A 90 -6.10 5.60 -10.08
C ARG A 90 -7.08 6.44 -9.23
N LEU A 91 -7.02 7.77 -9.32
CA LEU A 91 -7.97 8.65 -8.63
C LEU A 91 -9.40 8.50 -9.17
N GLU A 92 -9.55 8.27 -10.49
CA GLU A 92 -10.84 8.09 -11.16
C GLU A 92 -11.48 6.71 -10.91
N HIS A 93 -10.68 5.70 -10.58
CA HIS A 93 -11.19 4.35 -10.32
C HIS A 93 -11.67 4.21 -8.87
N PHE A 94 -13.00 4.25 -8.70
CA PHE A 94 -13.65 4.08 -7.41
C PHE A 94 -13.62 2.61 -6.94
N PRO A 95 -13.44 2.34 -5.64
CA PRO A 95 -13.67 1.02 -5.08
C PRO A 95 -15.10 0.57 -5.38
N THR A 96 -15.30 -0.72 -5.63
CA THR A 96 -16.62 -1.29 -5.97
C THR A 96 -17.52 -1.44 -4.74
N SER A 97 -16.98 -1.19 -3.54
CA SER A 97 -17.67 -1.28 -2.26
C SER A 97 -17.15 -0.23 -1.29
N ASN A 98 -18.02 0.25 -0.39
CA ASN A 98 -17.64 1.13 0.72
C ASN A 98 -16.80 0.43 1.80
N THR A 99 -16.62 -0.88 1.70
CA THR A 99 -15.76 -1.69 2.58
C THR A 99 -14.32 -1.83 2.08
N GLN A 100 -14.00 -1.26 0.91
CA GLN A 100 -12.67 -1.34 0.31
C GLN A 100 -11.83 -0.10 0.61
N CYS A 101 -10.53 -0.31 0.87
CA CYS A 101 -9.59 0.79 1.00
C CYS A 101 -9.39 1.50 -0.35
N ARG A 102 -9.50 2.83 -0.38
CA ARG A 102 -9.34 3.63 -1.60
C ARG A 102 -7.96 3.53 -2.25
N TRP A 103 -6.93 3.26 -1.45
CA TRP A 103 -5.57 3.08 -1.94
C TRP A 103 -5.32 1.64 -2.42
N CYS A 104 -5.40 0.65 -1.53
CA CYS A 104 -4.93 -0.70 -1.80
C CYS A 104 -6.02 -1.66 -2.32
N LEU A 105 -7.27 -1.17 -2.41
CA LEU A 105 -8.47 -1.90 -2.86
C LEU A 105 -8.79 -3.17 -2.07
N GLN A 106 -8.08 -3.44 -0.97
CA GLN A 106 -8.37 -4.58 -0.11
C GLN A 106 -9.71 -4.35 0.59
N ASP A 107 -10.54 -5.38 0.55
CA ASP A 107 -11.86 -5.39 1.15
C ASP A 107 -11.79 -5.80 2.63
N ALA A 108 -12.10 -4.85 3.52
CA ALA A 108 -12.20 -5.07 4.95
C ALA A 108 -13.52 -5.78 5.34
N LYS A 109 -14.40 -6.05 4.37
CA LYS A 109 -15.68 -6.74 4.53
C LYS A 109 -16.49 -6.13 5.67
N ARG A 110 -17.02 -6.96 6.57
CA ARG A 110 -17.83 -6.55 7.73
C ARG A 110 -17.04 -5.76 8.79
N LEU A 111 -15.70 -5.70 8.68
CA LEU A 111 -14.81 -5.07 9.64
C LEU A 111 -14.24 -3.72 9.13
N ALA A 112 -14.80 -3.18 8.04
CA ALA A 112 -14.38 -1.90 7.45
C ALA A 112 -14.38 -0.73 8.45
N HIS A 113 -15.36 -0.67 9.35
CA HIS A 113 -15.44 0.37 10.39
C HIS A 113 -14.32 0.31 11.44
N VAL A 114 -13.59 -0.82 11.51
CA VAL A 114 -12.43 -1.01 12.41
C VAL A 114 -11.13 -0.76 11.65
N GLU A 115 -11.03 -1.25 10.41
CA GLU A 115 -9.78 -1.22 9.63
C GLU A 115 -9.56 0.08 8.86
N LEU A 116 -10.65 0.75 8.47
CA LEU A 116 -10.61 1.89 7.58
C LEU A 116 -11.00 3.18 8.30
N ILE A 117 -10.28 4.23 7.95
CA ILE A 117 -10.47 5.59 8.45
C ILE A 117 -11.07 6.39 7.30
N PRO A 118 -12.17 7.14 7.52
CA PRO A 118 -12.74 7.97 6.48
C PRO A 118 -11.74 9.04 6.06
N GLU A 119 -11.60 9.23 4.74
CA GLU A 119 -10.95 10.42 4.21
C GLU A 119 -11.73 11.65 4.64
N ARG A 120 -11.02 12.74 4.96
CA ARG A 120 -11.64 14.03 5.28
C ARG A 120 -11.26 15.07 4.24
N ASP A 121 -12.22 15.91 3.89
CA ASP A 121 -12.01 17.07 3.03
C ASP A 121 -11.29 18.21 3.76
N ILE A 122 -11.12 19.34 3.07
CA ILE A 122 -10.48 20.55 3.62
C ILE A 122 -11.24 21.19 4.79
N HIS A 123 -12.52 20.85 4.98
CA HIS A 123 -13.37 21.31 6.07
C HIS A 123 -13.45 20.28 7.21
N GLY A 124 -12.74 19.16 7.09
CA GLY A 124 -12.75 18.07 8.06
C GLY A 124 -13.95 17.14 7.94
N SER A 125 -14.81 17.32 6.93
CA SER A 125 -15.98 16.47 6.70
C SER A 125 -15.58 15.17 5.99
N PRO A 126 -16.17 14.01 6.33
CA PRO A 126 -15.90 12.76 5.63
C PRO A 126 -16.23 12.87 4.14
N VAL A 127 -15.32 12.41 3.28
CA VAL A 127 -15.57 12.26 1.85
C VAL A 127 -16.40 11.00 1.63
N GLU A 128 -17.49 11.14 0.88
CA GLU A 128 -18.42 10.04 0.63
C GLU A 128 -17.70 8.84 -0.03
N ASN A 129 -17.94 7.63 0.50
CA ASN A 129 -17.38 6.37 0.00
C ASN A 129 -15.84 6.35 -0.14
N SER A 130 -15.13 7.19 0.63
CA SER A 130 -13.66 7.20 0.63
C SER A 130 -13.12 6.84 2.01
N TRP A 131 -12.59 5.62 2.09
CA TRP A 131 -12.11 5.01 3.32
C TRP A 131 -10.72 4.42 3.09
N LEU A 132 -9.80 4.62 4.03
CA LEU A 132 -8.40 4.19 3.87
C LEU A 132 -7.84 3.57 5.14
N HIS A 133 -6.98 2.56 4.98
CA HIS A 133 -6.13 2.11 6.08
C HIS A 133 -5.22 3.26 6.55
N LYS A 134 -4.82 3.23 7.82
CA LYS A 134 -3.92 4.22 8.44
C LYS A 134 -2.69 4.54 7.58
N TYR A 135 -1.99 3.52 7.09
CA TYR A 135 -0.77 3.70 6.28
C TYR A 135 -1.05 4.08 4.82
N CYS A 136 -2.25 3.77 4.32
CA CYS A 136 -2.69 4.11 2.97
C CYS A 136 -3.10 5.58 2.81
N MET A 137 -3.45 6.27 3.90
CA MET A 137 -3.96 7.65 3.86
C MET A 137 -2.93 8.63 3.30
N ARG A 138 -1.68 8.59 3.80
CA ARG A 138 -0.63 9.51 3.38
C ARG A 138 -0.31 9.45 1.87
N PRO A 139 -0.06 8.27 1.26
CA PRO A 139 0.24 8.22 -0.16
C PRO A 139 -0.96 8.59 -1.04
N TRP A 140 -2.18 8.28 -0.61
CA TRP A 140 -3.40 8.74 -1.26
C TRP A 140 -3.50 10.26 -1.32
N LEU A 141 -3.35 10.95 -0.19
CA LEU A 141 -3.38 12.41 -0.13
C LEU A 141 -2.23 13.04 -0.94
N THR A 142 -1.05 12.42 -0.92
CA THR A 142 0.11 12.85 -1.72
C THR A 142 -0.21 12.80 -3.21
N MET A 143 -0.78 11.69 -3.69
CA MET A 143 -1.20 11.50 -5.07
C MET A 143 -2.28 12.52 -5.49
N ARG A 144 -3.30 12.74 -4.66
CA ARG A 144 -4.33 13.77 -4.89
C ARG A 144 -3.72 15.16 -5.07
N ASN A 145 -2.78 15.53 -4.20
CA ASN A 145 -2.12 16.83 -4.23
C ASN A 145 -1.24 17.00 -5.49
N GLN A 146 -0.51 15.96 -5.91
CA GLN A 146 0.30 15.98 -7.12
C GLN A 146 -0.56 16.19 -8.37
N VAL A 147 -1.68 15.48 -8.48
CA VAL A 147 -2.61 15.64 -9.60
C VAL A 147 -3.26 17.02 -9.60
N ALA A 148 -3.73 17.51 -8.44
CA ALA A 148 -4.32 18.85 -8.34
C ALA A 148 -3.36 19.94 -8.82
N ARG A 149 -2.09 19.88 -8.39
CA ARG A 149 -1.05 20.83 -8.80
C ARG A 149 -0.73 20.77 -10.30
N SER A 150 -0.78 19.56 -10.89
CA SER A 150 -0.57 19.38 -12.34
C SER A 150 -1.68 20.02 -13.18
N GLY A 151 -2.90 20.10 -12.64
CA GLY A 151 -4.04 20.76 -13.28
C GLY A 151 -3.93 22.28 -13.24
N THR A 152 -3.58 22.85 -12.08
CA THR A 152 -3.39 24.30 -11.91
C THR A 152 -2.21 24.86 -12.72
N ALA A 153 -1.16 24.05 -12.97
CA ALA A 153 -0.02 24.48 -13.78
C ALA A 153 -0.39 24.76 -15.25
N LYS A 154 -1.47 24.16 -15.78
CA LYS A 154 -1.97 24.46 -17.13
C LYS A 154 -2.68 25.81 -17.23
N GLU A 155 -3.31 26.27 -16.15
CA GLU A 155 -4.00 27.57 -16.13
C GLU A 155 -3.05 28.74 -15.85
N SER A 156 -1.91 28.50 -15.17
CA SER A 156 -0.91 29.54 -14.91
C SER A 156 0.09 29.79 -16.05
N LEU A 157 0.00 29.03 -17.14
CA LEU A 157 0.90 29.09 -18.31
C LEU A 157 0.16 29.55 -19.60
N LEU A 158 -1.05 30.08 -19.46
CA LEU A 158 -1.84 30.69 -20.53
C LEU A 158 -2.11 32.17 -20.22
#